data_AF-A0A3P8H243-F1
#
_entry.id   AF-A0A3P8H243-F1
#
_cell.length_a   1.000
_cell.length_b   1.000
_cell.length_c   1.000
_cell.angle_alpha   90.00
_cell.angle_beta   90.00
_cell.angle_gamma   90.00
#
_symmetry.space_group_name_H-M   'P 1'
#
loop_
_entity.id
_entity.type
_entity.pdbx_description
1 polymer ?
#
loop_
_entity_poly.entity_id
_entity_poly.type
_entity_poly.pdbx_seq_one_letter_code
_entity_poly.pdbx_strand_id
1 'polypeptide(L)'
;MVHGYYLYKTYFQIIFQLIIEQLDLASLQSIREFARRITVNYLELHFLINNAGLAVSKYEKTVDGFEMTMGVNHFGTFLLTELLLPLIKRSTPSRIIILSSVSHYRGCLIKPDLQVQPNNYNEAKVYCSSKLANTMHAVELSERLHDSGITVVSVHPGAVKTEIFRDVKDCSLVS
;
A
#
# COMPACT_ATOMS: atom_id res chain seq x y z
N MET A 1 -4.39 -60.68 21.74
CA MET A 1 -4.72 -59.25 21.94
C MET A 1 -3.53 -58.44 21.45
N VAL A 2 -3.60 -57.87 20.24
CA VAL A 2 -2.50 -57.09 19.64
C VAL A 2 -2.96 -55.64 19.61
N HIS A 3 -2.32 -54.77 20.40
CA HIS A 3 -2.57 -53.33 20.40
C HIS A 3 -1.72 -52.69 19.29
N GLY A 4 -2.35 -52.24 18.22
CA GLY A 4 -1.73 -51.41 17.18
C GLY A 4 -1.96 -49.93 17.47
N TYR A 5 -0.89 -49.17 17.69
CA TYR A 5 -0.95 -47.71 17.75
C TYR A 5 -0.74 -47.14 16.34
N TYR A 6 -1.74 -46.44 15.80
CA TYR A 6 -1.59 -45.63 14.59
C TYR A 6 -1.21 -44.20 14.99
N LEU A 7 0.05 -43.84 14.79
CA LEU A 7 0.53 -42.46 14.86
C LEU A 7 0.23 -41.76 13.53
N TYR A 8 -0.86 -41.00 13.47
CA TYR A 8 -1.10 -40.07 12.37
C TYR A 8 -0.17 -38.86 12.54
N LYS A 9 0.96 -38.86 11.82
CA LYS A 9 1.71 -37.63 11.55
C LYS A 9 0.95 -36.88 10.46
N THR A 10 0.12 -35.91 10.86
CA THR A 10 -0.54 -34.99 9.94
C THR A 10 0.53 -34.09 9.32
N TYR A 11 0.97 -34.43 8.12
CA TYR A 11 1.77 -33.53 7.29
C TYR A 11 0.82 -32.44 6.78
N PHE A 12 0.79 -31.30 7.46
CA PHE A 12 0.19 -30.09 6.89
C PHE A 12 1.07 -29.64 5.72
N GLN A 13 0.66 -30.00 4.52
CA GLN A 13 1.20 -29.44 3.30
C GLN A 13 0.71 -27.99 3.22
N ILE A 14 1.62 -27.03 3.32
CA ILE A 14 1.29 -25.61 3.07
C ILE A 14 0.96 -25.50 1.59
N ILE A 15 -0.34 -25.46 1.26
CA ILE A 15 -0.79 -25.17 -0.09
C ILE A 15 -0.69 -23.66 -0.27
N PHE A 16 0.26 -23.21 -1.09
CA PHE A 16 0.31 -21.82 -1.53
C PHE A 16 -0.75 -21.61 -2.61
N GLN A 17 -1.72 -20.75 -2.33
CA GLN A 17 -2.78 -20.38 -3.26
C GLN A 17 -2.63 -18.90 -3.64
N LEU A 18 -2.64 -18.61 -4.94
CA LEU A 18 -2.73 -17.25 -5.46
C LEU A 18 -4.19 -16.95 -5.79
N ILE A 19 -4.75 -15.92 -5.16
CA ILE A 19 -6.11 -15.44 -5.42
C ILE A 19 -6.01 -14.04 -6.01
N ILE A 20 -6.75 -13.78 -7.09
CA ILE A 20 -6.79 -12.50 -7.77
C ILE A 20 -8.11 -11.82 -7.42
N GLU A 21 -8.04 -10.60 -6.92
CA GLU A 21 -9.17 -9.78 -6.53
C GLU A 21 -9.07 -8.41 -7.20
N GLN A 22 -10.20 -7.87 -7.65
CA GLN A 22 -10.22 -6.56 -8.30
C GLN A 22 -10.04 -5.44 -7.27
N LEU A 23 -9.12 -4.52 -7.53
CA LEU A 23 -8.90 -3.33 -6.73
C LEU A 23 -8.42 -2.20 -7.65
N ASP A 24 -9.17 -1.10 -7.66
CA ASP A 24 -8.74 0.16 -8.27
C ASP A 24 -8.49 1.20 -7.16
N LEU A 25 -7.23 1.59 -6.98
CA LEU A 25 -6.84 2.58 -5.97
C LEU A 25 -7.21 4.01 -6.37
N ALA A 26 -7.58 4.26 -7.63
CA ALA A 26 -8.12 5.53 -8.08
C ALA A 26 -9.63 5.67 -7.82
N SER A 27 -10.25 4.73 -7.09
CA SER A 27 -11.66 4.77 -6.70
C SER A 27 -11.86 4.37 -5.23
N LEU A 28 -12.31 5.33 -4.41
CA LEU A 28 -12.62 5.05 -3.00
C LEU A 28 -13.75 4.02 -2.86
N GLN A 29 -14.68 3.97 -3.81
CA GLN A 29 -15.71 2.93 -3.86
C GLN A 29 -15.07 1.55 -4.09
N SER A 30 -14.19 1.41 -5.09
CA SER A 30 -13.50 0.14 -5.38
C SER A 30 -12.70 -0.35 -4.16
N ILE A 31 -12.02 0.56 -3.46
CA ILE A 31 -11.27 0.25 -2.23
C ILE A 31 -12.18 -0.30 -1.13
N ARG A 32 -13.34 0.33 -0.91
CA ARG A 32 -14.32 -0.13 0.10
C ARG A 32 -14.89 -1.49 -0.25
N GLU A 33 -15.22 -1.71 -1.52
CA GLU A 33 -15.76 -2.98 -1.99
C GLU A 33 -14.72 -4.11 -1.87
N PHE A 34 -13.46 -3.84 -2.23
CA PHE A 34 -12.36 -4.77 -2.04
C PHE A 34 -12.17 -5.11 -0.56
N ALA A 35 -12.04 -4.10 0.31
CA ALA A 35 -11.86 -4.33 1.75
C ALA A 35 -13.02 -5.13 2.35
N ARG A 36 -14.26 -4.84 1.92
CA ARG A 36 -15.43 -5.63 2.32
C ARG A 36 -15.31 -7.09 1.89
N ARG A 37 -14.95 -7.37 0.63
CA ARG A 37 -14.74 -8.76 0.16
C ARG A 37 -13.67 -9.48 0.98
N ILE A 38 -12.53 -8.82 1.23
CA ILE A 38 -11.45 -9.40 2.03
C ILE A 38 -11.93 -9.73 3.44
N THR A 39 -12.57 -8.78 4.12
CA THR A 39 -13.04 -8.97 5.50
C THR A 39 -14.16 -10.00 5.66
N VAL A 40 -14.94 -10.26 4.59
CA VAL A 40 -15.99 -11.29 4.59
C VAL A 40 -15.43 -12.67 4.28
N ASN A 41 -14.48 -12.76 3.36
CA ASN A 41 -14.00 -14.04 2.82
C ASN A 41 -12.81 -14.62 3.59
N TYR A 42 -12.07 -13.80 4.35
CA TYR A 42 -10.87 -14.23 5.05
C TYR A 42 -10.94 -13.90 6.54
N LEU A 43 -10.55 -14.89 7.36
CA LEU A 43 -10.52 -14.75 8.82
C LEU A 43 -9.27 -14.00 9.31
N GLU A 44 -8.18 -14.07 8.53
CA GLU A 44 -6.88 -13.53 8.93
C GLU A 44 -6.18 -12.79 7.78
N LEU A 45 -5.45 -11.74 8.13
CA LEU A 45 -4.58 -10.97 7.24
C LEU A 45 -3.27 -10.62 7.97
N HIS A 46 -2.27 -11.49 7.85
CA HIS A 46 -0.99 -11.29 8.53
C HIS A 46 -0.08 -10.27 7.84
N PHE A 47 -0.25 -10.03 6.54
CA PHE A 47 0.59 -9.11 5.77
C PHE A 47 -0.27 -8.23 4.87
N LEU A 48 -0.10 -6.92 4.99
CA LEU A 48 -0.58 -5.94 4.01
C LEU A 48 0.64 -5.26 3.36
N ILE A 49 0.74 -5.36 2.03
CA ILE A 49 1.82 -4.74 1.26
C ILE A 49 1.24 -3.68 0.34
N ASN A 50 1.37 -2.42 0.74
CA ASN A 50 1.00 -1.25 -0.08
C ASN A 50 2.11 -0.98 -1.10
N ASN A 51 2.18 -1.85 -2.12
CA ASN A 51 3.18 -1.78 -3.20
C ASN A 51 2.73 -0.91 -4.38
N ALA A 52 1.43 -0.90 -4.67
CA ALA A 52 0.91 -0.22 -5.85
C ALA A 52 1.26 1.27 -5.83
N GLY A 53 1.68 1.77 -6.98
CA GLY A 53 1.94 3.18 -7.20
C GLY A 53 2.28 3.46 -8.67
N LEU A 54 2.11 4.72 -9.05
CA LEU A 54 2.32 5.22 -10.40
C LEU A 54 2.91 6.63 -10.38
N ALA A 55 3.33 7.11 -11.54
CA ALA A 55 3.61 8.51 -11.83
C ALA A 55 2.98 8.85 -13.19
N VAL A 56 2.17 9.90 -13.25
CA VAL A 56 1.50 10.35 -14.49
C VAL A 56 2.24 11.56 -15.05
N SER A 57 2.34 11.75 -16.38
CA SER A 57 2.96 12.97 -16.96
C SER A 57 2.02 14.17 -17.05
N LYS A 58 0.71 13.93 -17.03
CA LYS A 58 -0.30 14.99 -17.14
C LYS A 58 -1.09 15.04 -15.86
N TYR A 59 -1.52 16.25 -15.51
CA TYR A 59 -2.46 16.43 -14.42
C TYR A 59 -3.76 15.69 -14.74
N GLU A 60 -4.06 14.69 -13.93
CA GLU A 60 -5.28 13.88 -14.00
C GLU A 60 -5.89 13.76 -12.62
N LYS A 61 -7.18 13.41 -12.59
CA LYS A 61 -7.90 13.18 -11.34
C LYS A 61 -8.41 11.75 -11.24
N THR A 62 -8.40 11.21 -10.03
CA THR A 62 -9.16 10.01 -9.67
C THR A 62 -10.66 10.24 -9.87
N VAL A 63 -11.47 9.19 -9.84
CA VAL A 63 -12.94 9.33 -9.97
C VAL A 63 -13.54 10.14 -8.81
N ASP A 64 -12.85 10.17 -7.65
CA ASP A 64 -13.22 10.93 -6.46
C ASP A 64 -12.64 12.36 -6.46
N GLY A 65 -11.93 12.76 -7.52
CA GLY A 65 -11.47 14.14 -7.72
C GLY A 65 -10.10 14.48 -7.12
N PHE A 66 -9.35 13.50 -6.61
CA PHE A 66 -7.98 13.70 -6.14
C PHE A 66 -6.99 13.75 -7.30
N GLU A 67 -5.87 14.46 -7.17
CA GLU A 67 -4.76 14.33 -8.13
C GLU A 67 -4.32 12.86 -8.22
N MET A 68 -4.15 12.35 -9.44
CA MET A 68 -4.03 10.91 -9.71
C MET A 68 -2.89 10.22 -8.93
N THR A 69 -1.69 10.82 -8.93
CA THR A 69 -0.51 10.22 -8.27
C THR A 69 -0.67 10.18 -6.76
N MET A 70 -1.12 11.27 -6.13
CA MET A 70 -1.41 11.31 -4.70
C MET A 70 -2.60 10.42 -4.32
N GLY A 71 -3.64 10.44 -5.14
CA GLY A 71 -4.83 9.62 -5.01
C GLY A 71 -4.49 8.14 -4.95
N VAL A 72 -3.73 7.64 -5.92
CA VAL A 72 -3.35 6.22 -6.00
C VAL A 72 -2.27 5.86 -4.98
N ASN A 73 -1.16 6.60 -4.96
CA ASN A 73 0.02 6.18 -4.20
C ASN A 73 -0.20 6.28 -2.69
N HIS A 74 -1.01 7.25 -2.25
CA HIS A 74 -1.15 7.60 -0.84
C HIS A 74 -2.59 7.54 -0.33
N PHE A 75 -3.54 8.30 -0.89
CA PHE A 75 -4.90 8.36 -0.30
C PHE A 75 -5.64 7.02 -0.40
N GLY A 76 -5.52 6.34 -1.55
CA GLY A 76 -6.13 5.05 -1.77
C GLY A 76 -5.51 3.96 -0.86
N THR A 77 -4.19 3.92 -0.77
CA THR A 77 -3.48 2.96 0.10
C THR A 77 -3.68 3.26 1.59
N PHE A 78 -3.80 4.53 1.97
CA PHE A 78 -4.19 4.96 3.30
C PHE A 78 -5.58 4.45 3.64
N LEU A 79 -6.60 4.73 2.82
CA LEU A 79 -7.96 4.25 3.06
C LEU A 79 -8.02 2.72 3.13
N LEU A 80 -7.33 2.03 2.22
CA LEU A 80 -7.27 0.56 2.23
C LEU A 80 -6.70 0.03 3.55
N THR A 81 -5.62 0.65 4.03
CA THR A 81 -4.99 0.28 5.31
C THR A 81 -5.94 0.47 6.47
N GLU A 82 -6.60 1.62 6.56
CA GLU A 82 -7.58 1.91 7.63
C GLU A 82 -8.74 0.90 7.63
N LEU A 83 -9.27 0.57 6.45
CA LEU A 83 -10.40 -0.37 6.33
C LEU A 83 -10.02 -1.81 6.69
N LEU A 84 -8.78 -2.23 6.41
CA LEU A 84 -8.29 -3.57 6.72
C LEU A 84 -7.68 -3.67 8.12
N LEU A 85 -7.41 -2.55 8.79
CA LEU A 85 -6.76 -2.50 10.10
C LEU A 85 -7.47 -3.37 11.17
N PRO A 86 -8.81 -3.43 11.26
CA PRO A 86 -9.48 -4.32 12.21
C PRO A 86 -9.18 -5.81 11.96
N LEU A 87 -9.04 -6.22 10.70
CA LEU A 87 -8.67 -7.60 10.35
C LEU A 87 -7.21 -7.87 10.72
N ILE A 88 -6.30 -6.96 10.37
CA ILE A 88 -4.87 -7.06 10.68
C ILE A 88 -4.62 -7.14 12.19
N LYS A 89 -5.36 -6.38 12.99
CA LYS A 89 -5.32 -6.41 14.47
C LYS A 89 -5.73 -7.76 15.06
N ARG A 90 -6.67 -8.46 14.42
CA ARG A 90 -7.08 -9.81 14.85
C ARG A 90 -6.05 -10.88 14.47
N SER A 91 -5.17 -10.58 13.51
CA SER A 91 -4.18 -11.52 12.95
C SER A 91 -2.77 -11.32 13.50
N THR A 92 -2.63 -10.70 14.68
CA THR A 92 -1.31 -10.50 15.30
C THR A 92 -0.65 -11.84 15.64
N PRO A 93 0.66 -12.01 15.40
CA PRO A 93 1.59 -11.02 14.87
C PRO A 93 1.37 -10.77 13.37
N SER A 94 1.31 -9.49 12.98
CA SER A 94 1.04 -9.07 11.61
C SER A 94 1.91 -7.89 11.19
N ARG A 95 1.93 -7.60 9.88
CA ARG A 95 2.81 -6.60 9.28
C ARG A 95 2.11 -5.74 8.25
N ILE A 96 2.41 -4.44 8.28
CA ILE A 96 2.01 -3.47 7.26
C ILE A 96 3.28 -2.91 6.64
N ILE A 97 3.43 -3.10 5.33
CA ILE A 97 4.60 -2.71 4.56
C ILE A 97 4.17 -1.65 3.55
N ILE A 98 4.71 -0.44 3.68
CA ILE A 98 4.35 0.69 2.83
C ILE A 98 5.54 1.04 1.93
N LEU A 99 5.35 0.93 0.61
CA LEU A 99 6.44 1.24 -0.32
C LEU A 99 6.60 2.75 -0.51
N SER A 100 7.82 3.20 -0.23
CA SER A 100 8.32 4.55 -0.47
C SER A 100 9.37 4.54 -1.61
N SER A 101 10.13 5.62 -1.75
CA SER A 101 11.26 5.76 -2.66
C SER A 101 12.31 6.66 -2.04
N VAL A 102 13.59 6.57 -2.41
CA VAL A 102 14.61 7.61 -2.11
C VAL A 102 14.13 9.02 -2.51
N SER A 103 13.24 9.12 -3.50
CA SER A 103 12.58 10.37 -3.92
C SER A 103 11.85 11.09 -2.78
N HIS A 104 11.48 10.41 -1.70
CA HIS A 104 10.81 11.03 -0.54
C HIS A 104 11.63 12.16 0.09
N TYR A 105 12.97 12.11 0.03
CA TYR A 105 13.84 13.20 0.51
C TYR A 105 13.64 14.53 -0.24
N ARG A 106 13.05 14.49 -1.44
CA ARG A 106 12.74 15.68 -2.26
C ARG A 106 11.25 16.06 -2.22
N GLY A 107 10.44 15.32 -1.45
CA GLY A 107 9.02 15.58 -1.32
C GLY A 107 8.72 16.80 -0.46
N CYS A 108 7.57 17.42 -0.69
CA CYS A 108 7.05 18.51 0.15
C CYS A 108 5.54 18.37 0.31
N LEU A 109 5.08 18.30 1.57
CA LEU A 109 3.66 18.27 1.91
C LEU A 109 3.25 19.65 2.43
N ILE A 110 2.47 20.37 1.64
CA ILE A 110 2.00 21.72 1.96
C ILE A 110 0.64 21.59 2.66
N LYS A 111 0.43 22.28 3.77
CA LYS A 111 -0.87 22.34 4.45
C LYS A 111 -1.67 23.56 3.98
N PRO A 112 -3.01 23.52 3.98
CA PRO A 112 -3.85 22.37 4.35
C PRO A 112 -4.07 21.36 3.21
N ASP A 113 -3.76 21.74 1.97
CA ASP A 113 -4.00 20.91 0.79
C ASP A 113 -2.76 20.09 0.44
N LEU A 114 -2.83 18.78 0.69
CA LEU A 114 -1.75 17.83 0.37
C LEU A 114 -1.61 17.59 -1.14
N GLN A 115 -2.45 18.22 -1.96
CA GLN A 115 -2.48 18.05 -3.41
C GLN A 115 -1.96 19.29 -4.13
N VAL A 116 -1.40 19.07 -5.30
CA VAL A 116 -1.00 20.16 -6.19
C VAL A 116 -2.19 20.61 -7.02
N GLN A 117 -2.28 21.92 -7.26
CA GLN A 117 -3.25 22.49 -8.19
C GLN A 117 -2.80 22.29 -9.65
N PRO A 118 -3.72 22.20 -10.63
CA PRO A 118 -3.37 21.92 -12.04
C PRO A 118 -2.28 22.83 -12.61
N ASN A 119 -2.33 24.13 -12.29
CA ASN A 119 -1.39 25.13 -12.82
C ASN A 119 0.04 24.99 -12.27
N ASN A 120 0.22 24.23 -11.19
CA ASN A 120 1.52 24.01 -10.53
C ASN A 120 2.00 22.56 -10.69
N TYR A 121 1.35 21.77 -11.56
CA TYR A 121 1.64 20.35 -11.71
C TYR A 121 3.06 20.11 -12.21
N ASN A 122 3.75 19.19 -11.55
CA ASN A 122 5.04 18.66 -11.96
C ASN A 122 5.10 17.20 -11.50
N GLU A 123 5.18 16.27 -12.44
CA GLU A 123 5.05 14.84 -12.16
C GLU A 123 6.09 14.34 -11.14
N ALA A 124 7.33 14.82 -11.25
CA ALA A 124 8.42 14.44 -10.38
C ALA A 124 8.18 14.93 -8.95
N LYS A 125 7.80 16.20 -8.77
CA LYS A 125 7.50 16.78 -7.45
C LYS A 125 6.34 16.06 -6.77
N VAL A 126 5.26 15.82 -7.51
CA VAL A 126 4.08 15.12 -6.99
C VAL A 126 4.44 13.69 -6.58
N TYR A 127 5.18 12.97 -7.42
CA TYR A 127 5.65 11.63 -7.07
C TYR A 127 6.51 11.65 -5.81
N CYS A 128 7.47 12.59 -5.69
CA CYS A 128 8.29 12.74 -4.49
C CYS A 128 7.45 13.02 -3.24
N SER A 129 6.47 13.91 -3.33
CA SER A 129 5.53 14.21 -2.25
C SER A 129 4.68 13.00 -1.87
N SER A 130 4.24 12.19 -2.84
CA SER A 130 3.48 10.96 -2.56
C SER A 130 4.31 9.92 -1.80
N LYS A 131 5.61 9.80 -2.11
CA LYS A 131 6.53 8.91 -1.41
C LYS A 131 6.89 9.43 -0.02
N LEU A 132 7.00 10.75 0.16
CA LEU A 132 7.09 11.37 1.48
C LEU A 132 5.86 11.08 2.34
N ALA A 133 4.66 11.23 1.76
CA ALA A 133 3.41 10.93 2.47
C ALA A 133 3.35 9.46 2.93
N ASN A 134 3.81 8.52 2.10
CA ASN A 134 3.92 7.10 2.47
C ASN A 134 4.90 6.86 3.63
N THR A 135 6.07 7.51 3.62
CA THR A 135 7.04 7.42 4.72
C THR A 135 6.46 8.00 6.00
N MET A 136 5.84 9.18 5.95
CA MET A 136 5.23 9.81 7.12
C MET A 136 4.07 8.99 7.69
N HIS A 137 3.23 8.40 6.83
CA HIS A 137 2.17 7.50 7.27
C HIS A 137 2.73 6.24 7.92
N ALA A 138 3.80 5.65 7.41
CA ALA A 138 4.42 4.50 8.07
C ALA A 138 4.95 4.84 9.47
N VAL A 139 5.53 6.04 9.65
CA VAL A 139 6.00 6.53 10.97
C VAL A 139 4.82 6.72 11.91
N GLU A 140 3.81 7.50 11.52
CA GLU A 140 2.63 7.76 12.34
C GLU A 140 1.89 6.47 12.69
N LEU A 141 1.69 5.59 11.72
CA LEU A 141 0.98 4.33 11.92
C LEU A 141 1.75 3.40 12.86
N SER A 142 3.09 3.39 12.79
CA SER A 142 3.93 2.63 13.72
C SER A 142 3.81 3.14 15.15
N GLU A 143 3.82 4.47 15.34
CA GLU A 143 3.61 5.09 16.65
C GLU A 143 2.21 4.79 17.19
N ARG A 144 1.18 4.92 16.34
CA ARG A 144 -0.22 4.68 16.70
C ARG A 144 -0.51 3.22 17.05
N LEU A 145 0.23 2.28 16.46
CA LEU A 145 0.09 0.84 16.69
C LEU A 145 1.18 0.27 17.60
N HIS A 146 1.87 1.14 18.35
CA HIS A 146 2.86 0.71 19.33
C HIS A 146 2.24 -0.31 20.30
N ASP A 147 3.01 -1.34 20.65
CA ASP A 147 2.61 -2.46 21.50
C ASP A 147 1.39 -3.29 21.03
N SER A 148 0.88 -3.07 19.82
CA SER A 148 -0.28 -3.82 19.32
C SER A 148 0.09 -5.17 18.68
N GLY A 149 1.36 -5.58 18.70
CA GLY A 149 1.84 -6.77 18.00
C GLY A 149 1.87 -6.65 16.46
N ILE A 150 1.66 -5.44 15.92
CA ILE A 150 1.72 -5.14 14.49
C ILE A 150 3.04 -4.44 14.18
N THR A 151 3.79 -4.95 13.21
CA THR A 151 5.00 -4.28 12.72
C THR A 151 4.67 -3.44 11.49
N VAL A 152 4.91 -2.13 11.56
CA VAL A 152 4.72 -1.22 10.44
C VAL A 152 6.09 -0.77 9.94
N VAL A 153 6.34 -0.91 8.64
CA VAL A 153 7.62 -0.51 8.02
C VAL A 153 7.41 0.23 6.71
N SER A 154 8.31 1.17 6.43
CA SER A 154 8.45 1.76 5.10
C SER A 154 9.64 1.15 4.38
N VAL A 155 9.48 0.81 3.11
CA VAL A 155 10.53 0.17 2.30
C VAL A 155 10.74 0.94 1.01
N HIS A 156 12.00 1.23 0.67
CA HIS A 156 12.41 1.64 -0.65
C HIS A 156 13.17 0.48 -1.32
N PRO A 157 12.71 -0.04 -2.47
CA PRO A 157 13.32 -1.22 -3.10
C PRO A 157 14.59 -0.92 -3.92
N GLY A 158 15.12 0.30 -3.90
CA GLY A 158 16.21 0.71 -4.80
C GLY A 158 15.71 1.10 -6.19
N ALA A 159 16.64 1.24 -7.14
CA ALA A 159 16.33 1.43 -8.56
C ALA A 159 15.90 0.08 -9.15
N VAL A 160 14.59 -0.08 -9.38
CA VAL A 160 14.02 -1.28 -9.99
C VAL A 160 13.39 -0.90 -11.32
N LYS A 161 13.71 -1.67 -12.38
CA LYS A 161 13.07 -1.49 -13.69
C LYS A 161 11.60 -1.89 -13.56
N THR A 162 10.74 -0.90 -13.46
CA THR A 162 9.29 -1.05 -13.39
C THR A 162 8.64 -0.10 -14.39
N GLU A 163 7.40 -0.38 -14.74
CA GLU A 163 6.58 0.47 -15.60
C GLU A 163 6.04 1.72 -14.89
N ILE A 164 6.55 2.05 -13.69
CA ILE A 164 6.05 3.15 -12.85
C ILE A 164 6.18 4.52 -13.51
N PHE A 165 7.14 4.68 -14.44
CA PHE A 165 7.41 5.90 -15.20
C PHE A 165 7.00 5.79 -16.67
N ARG A 166 6.21 4.78 -17.04
CA ARG A 166 5.88 4.53 -18.46
C ARG A 166 5.20 5.73 -19.14
N ASP A 167 4.51 6.54 -18.35
CA ASP A 167 3.79 7.71 -18.82
C ASP A 167 4.60 9.01 -18.68
N VAL A 168 5.80 9.00 -18.09
CA VAL A 168 6.64 10.19 -17.85
C VAL A 168 7.57 10.47 -19.04
N LYS A 169 7.61 11.72 -19.51
CA LYS A 169 8.54 12.18 -20.55
C LYS A 169 9.80 12.73 -19.88
N ASP A 170 10.89 11.97 -19.95
CA ASP A 170 12.20 12.22 -19.32
C ASP A 170 12.25 12.14 -17.79
N CYS A 171 12.72 10.99 -17.29
CA CYS A 171 13.02 10.78 -15.87
C CYS A 171 14.55 10.83 -15.65
N SER A 172 15.11 12.03 -15.49
CA SER A 172 16.52 12.23 -15.08
C SER A 172 16.79 11.91 -13.59
N LEU A 173 15.95 11.07 -12.97
CA LEU A 173 16.05 10.70 -11.55
C LEU A 173 16.75 9.35 -11.33
N VAL A 174 17.33 8.75 -12.37
CA VAL A 174 18.02 7.44 -12.32
C VAL A 174 19.52 7.54 -12.61
N SER A 175 20.10 8.74 -12.56
CA SER A 175 21.56 8.96 -12.66
C SER A 175 22.15 9.44 -11.34
#